data_AF-A0A3C0CX41-F1
#
_entry.id   AF-A0A3C0CX41-F1
#
_cell.length_a   1.000
_cell.length_b   1.000
_cell.length_c   1.000
_cell.angle_alpha   90.00
_cell.angle_beta   90.00
_cell.angle_gamma   90.00
#
_symmetry.space_group_name_H-M   'P 1'
#
loop_
_entity.id
_entity.type
_entity.pdbx_description
1 polymer ?
#
loop_
_entity_poly.entity_id
_entity_poly.type
_entity_poly.pdbx_seq_one_letter_code
_entity_poly.pdbx_strand_id
1 'polypeptide(L)'
;MRRELKIIIWTVIILAVIFASSLVSLYTDWLWFGEAGYRSVFWTQILYKLALGASAGILFFAIVYANIRLAGRLVPTGMHMGPSTRSRMGEFARRGIGGVLLLGTIVAAVLVGLSASSHWMSLAMWMHAVPFPDADPVFKHEIGFYIFKLGFLKYIYGWLMFTLIVALLASVVVHYADRAIDFLAGTPTFAPHVKAHLSMLLAVILFLRAWGYLLQRYDLLYSPTGVIFGAGYTDIHARMAALVILAVVAVAAGILSLVNIYRRGIILPAAALVILVAASALIGAAYPAVMQQIY
;
A
#
# COMPACT_ATOMS: atom_id res chain seq x y z
N MET A 1 -36.46 20.83 -3.01
CA MET A 1 -35.69 21.74 -3.91
C MET A 1 -34.85 22.78 -3.17
N ARG A 2 -35.40 23.62 -2.26
CA ARG A 2 -34.62 24.65 -1.54
C ARG A 2 -33.54 24.11 -0.56
N ARG A 3 -33.73 22.92 0.01
CA ARG A 3 -32.76 22.29 0.93
C ARG A 3 -31.54 21.73 0.18
N GLU A 4 -31.76 20.98 -0.90
CA GLU A 4 -30.70 20.45 -1.77
C GLU A 4 -29.85 21.57 -2.38
N LEU A 5 -30.49 22.65 -2.85
CA LEU A 5 -29.79 23.80 -3.41
C LEU A 5 -28.90 24.50 -2.36
N LYS A 6 -29.39 24.65 -1.12
CA LYS A 6 -28.58 25.19 -0.02
C LYS A 6 -27.38 24.30 0.31
N ILE A 7 -27.56 22.98 0.31
CA ILE A 7 -26.47 22.02 0.57
C ILE A 7 -25.41 22.12 -0.53
N ILE A 8 -25.80 22.17 -1.79
CA ILE A 8 -24.87 22.32 -2.92
C ILE A 8 -24.11 23.65 -2.81
N ILE A 9 -24.80 24.76 -2.55
CA ILE A 9 -24.18 26.09 -2.41
C ILE A 9 -23.15 26.09 -1.27
N TRP A 10 -23.52 25.61 -0.08
CA TRP A 10 -22.58 25.53 1.05
C TRP A 10 -21.41 24.59 0.77
N THR A 11 -21.65 23.47 0.10
CA THR A 11 -20.58 22.53 -0.29
C THR A 11 -19.61 23.19 -1.27
N VAL A 12 -20.12 23.88 -2.29
CA VAL A 12 -19.29 24.61 -3.26
C VAL A 12 -18.49 25.73 -2.59
N ILE A 13 -19.09 26.49 -1.67
CA ILE A 13 -18.39 27.53 -0.91
C ILE A 13 -17.27 26.93 -0.06
N ILE A 14 -17.56 25.84 0.68
CA ILE A 14 -16.55 25.15 1.51
C ILE A 14 -15.39 24.66 0.63
N LEU A 15 -15.69 24.01 -0.50
CA LEU A 15 -14.66 23.55 -1.43
C LEU A 15 -13.87 24.74 -2.00
N ALA A 16 -14.55 25.82 -2.40
CA ALA A 16 -13.87 27.02 -2.91
C ALA A 16 -12.91 27.63 -1.88
N VAL A 17 -13.31 27.70 -0.60
CA VAL A 17 -12.45 28.20 0.48
C VAL A 17 -11.26 27.26 0.73
N ILE A 18 -11.49 25.94 0.75
CA ILE A 18 -10.43 24.95 0.95
C ILE A 18 -9.40 24.98 -0.20
N PHE A 19 -9.87 25.17 -1.44
CA PHE A 19 -9.02 25.15 -2.63
C PHE A 19 -8.53 26.54 -3.08
N ALA A 20 -8.98 27.64 -2.46
CA ALA A 20 -8.63 29.00 -2.87
C ALA A 20 -7.12 29.22 -2.92
N SER A 21 -6.39 28.81 -1.88
CA SER A 21 -4.92 28.92 -1.82
C SER A 21 -4.23 28.14 -2.94
N SER A 22 -4.74 26.94 -3.24
CA SER A 22 -4.21 26.09 -4.32
C SER A 22 -4.46 26.70 -5.70
N LEU A 23 -5.63 27.30 -5.91
CA LEU A 23 -5.98 27.96 -7.18
C LEU A 23 -5.15 29.23 -7.40
N VAL A 24 -4.94 30.03 -6.35
CA VAL A 24 -4.06 31.20 -6.42
C VAL A 24 -2.64 30.77 -6.74
N SER A 25 -2.09 29.78 -6.03
CA SER A 25 -0.75 29.24 -6.32
C SER A 25 -0.64 28.74 -7.75
N LEU A 26 -1.63 27.97 -8.23
CA LEU A 26 -1.62 27.41 -9.59
C LEU A 26 -1.68 28.50 -10.67
N TYR A 27 -2.45 29.56 -10.43
CA TYR A 27 -2.52 30.71 -11.33
C TYR A 27 -1.21 31.52 -11.32
N THR A 28 -0.63 31.77 -10.14
CA THR A 28 0.66 32.44 -10.00
C THR A 28 1.78 31.65 -10.69
N ASP A 29 1.83 30.34 -10.51
CA ASP A 29 2.79 29.48 -11.21
C ASP A 29 2.57 29.54 -12.73
N TRP A 30 1.32 29.49 -13.19
CA TRP A 30 1.00 29.57 -14.62
C TRP A 30 1.43 30.90 -15.28
N LEU A 31 1.32 32.01 -14.55
CA LEU A 31 1.85 33.31 -14.99
C LEU A 31 3.38 33.28 -15.02
N TRP A 32 4.03 32.79 -13.95
CA TRP A 32 5.48 32.72 -13.84
C TRP A 32 6.11 31.87 -14.95
N PHE A 33 5.56 30.68 -15.22
CA PHE A 33 6.01 29.83 -16.33
C PHE A 33 5.77 30.48 -17.70
N GLY A 34 4.77 31.36 -17.82
CA GLY A 34 4.51 32.16 -19.00
C GLY A 34 5.62 33.19 -19.24
N GLU A 35 5.96 33.98 -18.21
CA GLU A 35 7.02 34.99 -18.25
C GLU A 35 8.41 34.38 -18.55
N ALA A 36 8.67 33.18 -18.01
CA ALA A 36 9.93 32.47 -18.26
C ALA A 36 9.99 31.77 -19.64
N GLY A 37 8.91 31.80 -20.44
CA GLY A 37 8.84 31.10 -21.74
C GLY A 37 8.67 29.57 -21.65
N TYR A 38 8.49 29.01 -20.46
CA TYR A 38 8.38 27.56 -20.20
C TYR A 38 6.93 27.08 -19.98
N ARG A 39 5.94 27.76 -20.57
CA ARG A 39 4.51 27.44 -20.37
C ARG A 39 4.13 26.01 -20.75
N SER A 40 4.84 25.40 -21.71
CA SER A 40 4.66 23.98 -22.09
C SER A 40 5.06 23.02 -20.95
N VAL A 41 6.09 23.36 -20.17
CA VAL A 41 6.59 22.57 -19.04
C VAL A 41 5.54 22.52 -17.92
N PHE A 42 4.87 23.65 -17.66
CA PHE A 42 3.77 23.71 -16.69
C PHE A 42 2.65 22.72 -17.02
N TRP A 43 2.19 22.70 -18.27
CA TRP A 43 1.15 21.76 -18.71
C TRP A 43 1.64 20.32 -18.70
N THR A 44 2.90 20.08 -19.06
CA THR A 44 3.52 18.75 -18.97
C THR A 44 3.52 18.24 -17.53
N GLN A 45 3.92 19.08 -16.57
CA GLN A 45 3.86 18.75 -15.14
C GLN A 45 2.43 18.40 -14.69
N ILE A 46 1.43 19.20 -15.07
CA ILE A 46 0.02 18.93 -14.73
C ILE A 46 -0.43 17.60 -15.33
N LEU A 47 -0.05 17.31 -16.58
CA LEU A 47 -0.41 16.07 -17.23
C LEU A 47 0.16 14.85 -16.51
N TYR A 48 1.45 14.87 -16.10
CA TYR A 48 2.04 13.77 -15.31
C TYR A 48 1.36 13.61 -13.94
N LYS A 49 1.08 14.73 -13.25
CA LYS A 49 0.34 14.72 -11.97
C LYS A 49 -1.04 14.07 -12.13
N LEU A 50 -1.78 14.48 -13.16
CA LEU A 50 -3.12 13.95 -13.43
C LEU A 50 -3.08 12.49 -13.87
N ALA A 51 -2.15 12.13 -14.77
CA ALA A 51 -2.01 10.76 -15.27
C ALA A 51 -1.66 9.78 -14.15
N LEU A 52 -0.65 10.11 -13.32
CA LEU A 52 -0.26 9.28 -12.19
C LEU A 52 -1.36 9.24 -11.12
N GLY A 53 -1.94 10.39 -10.78
CA GLY A 53 -3.01 10.45 -9.79
C GLY A 53 -4.26 9.67 -10.19
N ALA A 54 -4.72 9.84 -11.43
CA ALA A 54 -5.88 9.14 -11.95
C ALA A 54 -5.63 7.64 -12.08
N SER A 55 -4.49 7.22 -12.67
CA SER A 55 -4.16 5.80 -12.80
C SER A 55 -4.02 5.11 -11.45
N ALA A 56 -3.29 5.70 -10.50
CA ALA A 56 -3.14 5.15 -9.15
C ALA A 56 -4.50 5.09 -8.41
N GLY A 57 -5.32 6.14 -8.49
CA GLY A 57 -6.64 6.15 -7.86
C GLY A 57 -7.59 5.10 -8.45
N ILE A 58 -7.65 5.00 -9.78
CA ILE A 58 -8.49 4.03 -10.50
C ILE A 58 -8.04 2.60 -10.20
N LEU A 59 -6.73 2.31 -10.25
CA LEU A 59 -6.21 0.99 -9.93
C LEU A 59 -6.45 0.61 -8.47
N PHE A 60 -6.26 1.54 -7.53
CA PHE A 60 -6.56 1.32 -6.12
C PHE A 60 -8.05 0.96 -5.93
N PHE A 61 -8.94 1.78 -6.52
CA PHE A 61 -10.37 1.53 -6.47
C PHE A 61 -10.70 0.16 -7.05
N ALA A 62 -10.20 -0.16 -8.24
CA ALA A 62 -10.47 -1.43 -8.90
C ALA A 62 -10.03 -2.63 -8.05
N ILE A 63 -8.82 -2.59 -7.47
CA ILE A 63 -8.28 -3.67 -6.64
C ILE A 63 -9.10 -3.84 -5.35
N VAL A 64 -9.30 -2.77 -4.59
CA VAL A 64 -10.00 -2.83 -3.30
C VAL A 64 -11.47 -3.18 -3.51
N TYR A 65 -12.12 -2.59 -4.52
CA TYR A 65 -13.50 -2.88 -4.84
C TYR A 65 -13.72 -4.31 -5.31
N ALA A 66 -12.88 -4.81 -6.21
CA ALA A 66 -12.93 -6.20 -6.65
C ALA A 66 -12.72 -7.16 -5.48
N ASN A 67 -11.80 -6.82 -4.56
CA ASN A 67 -11.56 -7.59 -3.36
C ASN A 67 -12.77 -7.61 -2.39
N ILE A 68 -13.41 -6.46 -2.14
CA ILE A 68 -14.64 -6.38 -1.34
C ILE A 68 -15.77 -7.18 -1.98
N ARG A 69 -15.95 -7.06 -3.32
CA ARG A 69 -16.93 -7.83 -4.09
C ARG A 69 -16.67 -9.33 -3.98
N LEU A 70 -15.41 -9.76 -4.03
CA LEU A 70 -15.02 -11.16 -3.86
C LEU A 70 -15.30 -11.65 -2.43
N ALA A 71 -14.93 -10.85 -1.42
CA ALA A 71 -15.19 -11.16 -0.01
C ALA A 71 -16.69 -11.40 0.24
N GLY A 72 -17.55 -10.51 -0.28
CA GLY A 72 -19.01 -10.64 -0.14
C GLY A 72 -19.62 -11.83 -0.91
N ARG A 73 -18.99 -12.29 -2.00
CA ARG A 73 -19.43 -13.50 -2.74
C ARG A 73 -19.05 -14.81 -2.04
N LEU A 74 -17.97 -14.81 -1.26
CA LEU A 74 -17.47 -16.00 -0.57
C LEU A 74 -18.19 -16.30 0.76
N VAL A 75 -19.20 -15.50 1.10
CA VAL A 75 -20.04 -15.67 2.29
C VAL A 75 -21.05 -16.79 2.03
N PRO A 76 -21.05 -17.89 2.81
CA PRO A 76 -22.05 -18.95 2.64
C PRO A 76 -23.45 -18.43 2.97
N THR A 77 -24.37 -18.50 2.01
CA THR A 77 -25.78 -18.09 2.16
C THR A 77 -26.59 -18.98 3.14
N GLY A 78 -25.95 -19.86 3.92
CA GLY A 78 -26.61 -20.98 4.62
C GLY A 78 -26.49 -21.02 6.14
N MET A 79 -25.63 -20.23 6.80
CA MET A 79 -25.60 -20.16 8.29
C MET A 79 -26.65 -19.19 8.84
N HIS A 80 -27.87 -19.22 8.27
CA HIS A 80 -29.04 -18.61 8.87
C HIS A 80 -29.53 -19.52 9.99
N MET A 81 -28.98 -19.33 11.20
CA MET A 81 -29.61 -19.85 12.43
C MET A 81 -31.02 -19.25 12.56
N GLY A 82 -32.03 -20.02 12.11
CA GLY A 82 -33.45 -19.92 12.48
C GLY A 82 -34.30 -18.82 11.83
N PRO A 83 -35.58 -19.12 11.47
CA PRO A 83 -36.51 -18.14 10.92
C PRO A 83 -37.00 -17.23 12.05
N SER A 84 -36.37 -16.07 12.20
CA SER A 84 -36.94 -14.98 13.00
C SER A 84 -36.58 -13.65 12.33
N THR A 85 -37.38 -12.63 12.60
CA THR A 85 -37.41 -11.23 12.12
C THR A 85 -36.05 -10.50 11.96
N ARG A 86 -34.95 -11.14 12.33
CA ARG A 86 -33.54 -10.76 12.21
C ARG A 86 -32.99 -10.77 10.76
N SER A 87 -33.66 -11.39 9.79
CA SER A 87 -33.23 -11.45 8.38
C SER A 87 -33.34 -10.10 7.65
N ARG A 88 -34.45 -9.36 7.81
CA ARG A 88 -34.62 -8.02 7.19
C ARG A 88 -33.67 -6.97 7.77
N MET A 89 -33.38 -7.04 9.06
CA MET A 89 -32.47 -6.10 9.74
C MET A 89 -31.00 -6.40 9.36
N GLY A 90 -30.65 -7.67 9.15
CA GLY A 90 -29.36 -8.10 8.62
C GLY A 90 -29.13 -7.69 7.17
N GLU A 91 -30.15 -7.79 6.30
CA GLU A 91 -30.06 -7.32 4.91
C GLU A 91 -29.91 -5.79 4.79
N PHE A 92 -30.64 -5.03 5.62
CA PHE A 92 -30.51 -3.57 5.68
C PHE A 92 -29.12 -3.15 6.19
N ALA A 93 -28.60 -3.82 7.22
CA ALA A 93 -27.24 -3.63 7.69
C ALA A 93 -26.19 -3.99 6.62
N ARG A 94 -26.37 -5.09 5.89
CA ARG A 94 -25.48 -5.49 4.78
C ARG A 94 -25.49 -4.48 3.63
N ARG A 95 -26.65 -3.95 3.23
CA ARG A 95 -26.76 -2.89 2.21
C ARG A 95 -26.14 -1.58 2.68
N GLY A 96 -26.34 -1.22 3.95
CA GLY A 96 -25.72 -0.05 4.58
C GLY A 96 -24.19 -0.13 4.61
N ILE A 97 -23.65 -1.26 5.07
CA ILE A 97 -22.19 -1.52 5.11
C ILE A 97 -21.61 -1.53 3.70
N GLY A 98 -22.28 -2.17 2.73
CA GLY A 98 -21.85 -2.16 1.33
C GLY A 98 -21.79 -0.74 0.74
N GLY A 99 -22.78 0.11 1.04
CA GLY A 99 -22.79 1.52 0.62
C GLY A 99 -21.69 2.35 1.27
N VAL A 100 -21.48 2.18 2.59
CA VAL A 100 -20.41 2.87 3.34
C VAL A 100 -19.03 2.43 2.85
N LEU A 101 -18.81 1.13 2.63
CA LEU A 101 -17.54 0.63 2.09
C LEU A 101 -17.30 1.10 0.66
N LEU A 102 -18.32 1.16 -0.19
CA LEU A 102 -18.22 1.72 -1.53
C LEU A 102 -17.80 3.20 -1.48
N LEU A 103 -18.55 4.02 -0.73
CA LEU A 103 -18.25 5.44 -0.55
C LEU A 103 -16.86 5.64 0.05
N GLY A 104 -16.51 4.87 1.08
CA GLY A 104 -15.19 4.87 1.69
C GLY A 104 -14.08 4.51 0.70
N THR A 105 -14.31 3.53 -0.17
CA THR A 105 -13.33 3.14 -1.20
C THR A 105 -13.18 4.22 -2.26
N ILE A 106 -14.26 4.90 -2.66
CA ILE A 106 -14.21 6.04 -3.60
C ILE A 106 -13.42 7.20 -3.00
N VAL A 107 -13.73 7.58 -1.76
CA VAL A 107 -13.02 8.66 -1.06
C VAL A 107 -11.54 8.31 -0.89
N ALA A 108 -11.23 7.08 -0.45
CA ALA A 108 -9.86 6.61 -0.32
C ALA A 108 -9.13 6.60 -1.68
N ALA A 109 -9.78 6.20 -2.77
CA ALA A 109 -9.20 6.22 -4.10
C ALA A 109 -8.83 7.63 -4.56
N VAL A 110 -9.67 8.63 -4.27
CA VAL A 110 -9.36 10.04 -4.55
C VAL A 110 -8.16 10.51 -3.73
N LEU A 111 -8.11 10.19 -2.45
CA LEU A 111 -6.99 10.56 -1.58
C LEU A 111 -5.67 9.89 -2.00
N VAL A 112 -5.73 8.61 -2.37
CA VAL A 112 -4.59 7.86 -2.92
C VAL A 112 -4.13 8.45 -4.23
N GLY A 113 -5.06 8.81 -5.13
CA GLY A 113 -4.74 9.48 -6.39
C GLY A 113 -4.10 10.86 -6.16
N LEU A 114 -4.60 11.63 -5.20
CA LEU A 114 -4.01 12.92 -4.84
C LEU A 114 -2.59 12.75 -4.28
N SER A 115 -2.40 11.79 -3.37
CA SER A 115 -1.07 11.44 -2.86
C SER A 115 -0.12 10.99 -3.98
N ALA A 116 -0.58 10.13 -4.90
CA ALA A 116 0.18 9.67 -6.05
C ALA A 116 0.63 10.82 -6.97
N SER A 117 -0.21 11.83 -7.16
CA SER A 117 0.13 12.99 -7.98
C SER A 117 1.37 13.75 -7.49
N SER A 118 1.71 13.65 -6.20
CA SER A 118 2.94 14.27 -5.65
C SER A 118 4.23 13.60 -6.14
N HIS A 119 4.16 12.35 -6.60
CA HIS A 119 5.29 11.56 -7.09
C HIS A 119 5.49 11.65 -8.61
N TRP A 120 4.84 12.61 -9.27
CA TRP A 120 4.91 12.81 -10.73
C TRP A 120 6.36 12.93 -11.24
N MET A 121 7.25 13.57 -10.47
CA MET A 121 8.66 13.75 -10.84
C MET A 121 9.39 12.41 -10.93
N SER A 122 9.13 11.50 -9.98
CA SER A 122 9.72 10.14 -10.00
C SER A 122 9.26 9.34 -11.21
N LEU A 123 7.99 9.48 -11.62
CA LEU A 123 7.47 8.87 -12.85
C LEU A 123 8.15 9.48 -14.09
N ALA A 124 8.25 10.81 -14.16
CA ALA A 124 8.89 11.49 -15.28
C ALA A 124 10.36 11.08 -15.43
N MET A 125 11.09 11.03 -14.31
CA MET A 125 12.47 10.54 -14.26
C MET A 125 12.59 9.09 -14.74
N TRP A 126 11.68 8.22 -14.31
CA TRP A 126 11.68 6.81 -14.74
C TRP A 126 11.44 6.65 -16.23
N MET A 127 10.51 7.42 -16.81
CA MET A 127 10.16 7.38 -18.23
C MET A 127 11.26 7.98 -19.13
N HIS A 128 11.98 8.99 -18.64
CA HIS A 128 13.02 9.70 -19.38
C HIS A 128 14.42 9.40 -18.82
N ALA A 129 14.65 8.15 -18.40
CA ALA A 129 15.93 7.75 -17.85
C ALA A 129 17.05 7.80 -18.90
N VAL A 130 18.18 8.41 -18.55
CA VAL A 130 19.37 8.55 -19.40
C VAL A 130 20.44 7.55 -18.93
N PRO A 131 21.17 6.88 -19.84
CA PRO A 131 22.25 5.96 -19.46
C PRO A 131 23.42 6.71 -18.83
N PHE A 132 24.09 6.06 -17.90
CA PHE A 132 25.32 6.55 -17.26
C PHE A 132 26.49 5.63 -17.62
N PRO A 133 27.69 6.17 -17.87
CA PRO A 133 28.84 5.35 -18.25
C PRO A 133 29.37 4.50 -17.09
N ASP A 134 29.20 4.95 -15.85
CA ASP A 134 29.72 4.29 -14.67
C ASP A 134 28.66 3.39 -14.00
N ALA A 135 29.12 2.23 -13.53
CA ALA A 135 28.33 1.27 -12.76
C ALA A 135 28.79 1.20 -11.30
N ASP A 136 27.87 0.90 -10.40
CA ASP A 136 28.18 0.76 -8.99
C ASP A 136 29.00 -0.54 -8.74
N PRO A 137 30.02 -0.50 -7.86
CA PRO A 137 30.89 -1.66 -7.65
C PRO A 137 30.24 -2.82 -6.88
N VAL A 138 29.10 -2.59 -6.23
CA VAL A 138 28.48 -3.55 -5.30
C VAL A 138 27.42 -4.40 -6.01
N PHE A 139 26.43 -3.74 -6.63
CA PHE A 139 25.31 -4.36 -7.32
C PHE A 139 25.47 -4.37 -8.84
N LYS A 140 26.51 -3.72 -9.39
CA LYS A 140 26.81 -3.67 -10.83
C LYS A 140 25.68 -3.08 -11.68
N HIS A 141 24.88 -2.19 -11.11
CA HIS A 141 23.87 -1.41 -11.80
C HIS A 141 24.46 -0.04 -12.19
N GLU A 142 24.06 0.48 -13.34
CA GLU A 142 24.40 1.84 -13.75
C GLU A 142 23.90 2.86 -12.72
N ILE A 143 24.64 3.96 -12.51
CA ILE A 143 24.24 5.03 -11.58
C ILE A 143 22.83 5.58 -11.91
N GLY A 144 22.49 5.65 -13.21
CA GLY A 144 21.17 6.07 -13.68
C GLY A 144 20.00 5.23 -13.12
N PHE A 145 20.22 3.95 -12.76
CA PHE A 145 19.21 3.13 -12.10
C PHE A 145 18.76 3.74 -10.76
N TYR A 146 19.71 4.20 -9.95
CA TYR A 146 19.43 4.69 -8.61
C TYR A 146 18.76 6.06 -8.62
N ILE A 147 19.16 6.93 -9.55
CA ILE A 147 18.63 8.29 -9.68
C ILE A 147 17.23 8.25 -10.30
N PHE A 148 17.06 7.53 -11.41
CA PHE A 148 15.83 7.62 -12.20
C PHE A 148 14.79 6.55 -11.88
N LYS A 149 15.21 5.34 -11.49
CA LYS A 149 14.30 4.17 -11.40
C LYS A 149 13.99 3.77 -9.96
N LEU A 150 15.00 3.76 -9.08
CA LEU A 150 14.85 3.24 -7.72
C LEU A 150 13.77 3.97 -6.90
N GLY A 151 13.73 5.30 -6.96
CA GLY A 151 12.71 6.10 -6.27
C GLY A 151 11.29 5.72 -6.68
N PHE A 152 11.05 5.54 -7.98
CA PHE A 152 9.74 5.15 -8.49
C PHE A 152 9.38 3.69 -8.16
N LEU A 153 10.36 2.76 -8.20
CA LEU A 153 10.16 1.37 -7.77
C LEU A 153 9.75 1.28 -6.29
N LYS A 154 10.37 2.09 -5.42
CA LYS A 154 9.98 2.17 -4.00
C LYS A 154 8.59 2.75 -3.81
N TYR A 155 8.22 3.75 -4.61
CA TYR A 155 6.86 4.28 -4.64
C TYR A 155 5.84 3.20 -5.04
N ILE A 156 6.10 2.45 -6.12
CA ILE A 156 5.23 1.33 -6.55
C ILE A 156 5.09 0.30 -5.42
N TYR A 157 6.21 -0.10 -4.80
CA TYR A 157 6.20 -1.02 -3.66
C TYR A 157 5.32 -0.50 -2.51
N GLY A 158 5.50 0.76 -2.11
CA GLY A 158 4.72 1.39 -1.04
C GLY A 158 3.23 1.49 -1.37
N TRP A 159 2.91 1.87 -2.61
CA TRP A 159 1.54 1.96 -3.10
C TRP A 159 0.85 0.58 -3.12
N LEU A 160 1.52 -0.45 -3.63
CA LEU A 160 1.00 -1.83 -3.63
C LEU A 160 0.81 -2.35 -2.21
N MET A 161 1.78 -2.13 -1.32
CA MET A 161 1.67 -2.53 0.08
C MET A 161 0.48 -1.90 0.77
N PHE A 162 0.33 -0.58 0.64
CA PHE A 162 -0.80 0.15 1.19
C PHE A 162 -2.13 -0.39 0.65
N THR A 163 -2.24 -0.56 -0.67
CA THR A 163 -3.44 -1.07 -1.34
C THR A 163 -3.83 -2.45 -0.84
N LEU A 164 -2.87 -3.37 -0.73
CA LEU A 164 -3.12 -4.74 -0.27
C LEU A 164 -3.48 -4.80 1.21
N ILE A 165 -2.86 -3.97 2.06
CA ILE A 165 -3.22 -3.86 3.48
C ILE A 165 -4.65 -3.34 3.62
N VAL A 166 -5.02 -2.28 2.88
CA VAL A 166 -6.40 -1.77 2.88
C VAL A 166 -7.38 -2.84 2.37
N ALA A 167 -7.03 -3.57 1.32
CA ALA A 167 -7.84 -4.68 0.82
C ALA A 167 -8.01 -5.79 1.87
N LEU A 168 -6.94 -6.18 2.56
CA LEU A 168 -7.00 -7.17 3.65
C LEU A 168 -7.91 -6.69 4.79
N LEU A 169 -7.73 -5.45 5.26
CA LEU A 169 -8.57 -4.86 6.31
C LEU A 169 -10.04 -4.77 5.88
N ALA A 170 -10.30 -4.34 4.65
CA ALA A 170 -11.65 -4.31 4.10
C ALA A 170 -12.28 -5.71 4.04
N SER A 171 -11.53 -6.74 3.65
CA SER A 171 -12.00 -8.14 3.69
C SER A 171 -12.36 -8.58 5.11
N VAL A 172 -11.53 -8.24 6.10
CA VAL A 172 -11.81 -8.57 7.51
C VAL A 172 -13.11 -7.91 7.97
N VAL A 173 -13.33 -6.62 7.64
CA VAL A 173 -14.57 -5.91 7.97
C VAL A 173 -15.79 -6.57 7.33
N VAL A 174 -15.71 -6.95 6.05
CA VAL A 174 -16.79 -7.65 5.35
C VAL A 174 -17.10 -8.99 6.02
N HIS A 175 -16.09 -9.82 6.24
CA HIS A 175 -16.28 -11.14 6.86
C HIS A 175 -16.76 -11.07 8.31
N TYR A 176 -16.37 -10.04 9.06
CA TYR A 176 -16.90 -9.77 10.40
C TYR A 176 -18.37 -9.35 10.35
N ALA A 177 -18.72 -8.40 9.47
CA ALA A 177 -20.10 -7.94 9.29
C ALA A 177 -21.06 -9.06 8.90
N ASP A 178 -20.58 -10.03 8.13
CA ASP A 178 -21.35 -11.19 7.68
C ASP A 178 -21.47 -12.31 8.73
N ARG A 179 -20.93 -12.12 9.95
CA ARG A 179 -20.85 -13.11 11.04
C ARG A 179 -20.15 -14.41 10.63
N ALA A 180 -19.31 -14.38 9.61
CA ALA A 180 -18.47 -15.52 9.25
C ALA A 180 -17.28 -15.69 10.23
N ILE A 181 -17.16 -14.78 11.20
CA ILE A 181 -16.20 -14.81 12.30
C ILE A 181 -17.01 -14.61 13.59
N ASP A 182 -17.32 -15.69 14.31
CA ASP A 182 -17.93 -15.63 15.63
C ASP A 182 -16.83 -15.56 16.71
N PHE A 183 -16.60 -14.36 17.26
CA PHE A 183 -15.70 -14.17 18.39
C PHE A 183 -16.35 -14.53 19.74
N LEU A 184 -17.67 -14.74 19.76
CA LEU A 184 -18.46 -14.88 21.00
C LEU A 184 -18.50 -16.29 21.59
N ALA A 185 -18.04 -17.32 20.87
CA ALA A 185 -18.14 -18.73 21.28
C ALA A 185 -16.81 -19.34 21.80
N GLY A 186 -15.86 -18.51 22.25
CA GLY A 186 -14.61 -18.96 22.89
C GLY A 186 -13.55 -19.55 21.95
N THR A 187 -13.91 -20.05 20.77
CA THR A 187 -12.97 -20.40 19.69
C THR A 187 -13.39 -19.72 18.39
N PRO A 188 -12.53 -18.88 17.77
CA PRO A 188 -12.86 -18.25 16.50
C PRO A 188 -12.87 -19.31 15.39
N THR A 189 -14.06 -19.76 15.00
CA THR A 189 -14.25 -20.67 13.87
C THR A 189 -14.40 -19.84 12.60
N PHE A 190 -13.45 -20.00 11.68
CA PHE A 190 -13.48 -19.35 10.37
C PHE A 190 -14.08 -20.30 9.34
N ALA A 191 -15.00 -19.81 8.51
CA ALA A 191 -15.44 -20.56 7.34
C ALA A 191 -14.23 -20.85 6.41
N PRO A 192 -14.11 -22.06 5.82
CA PRO A 192 -12.96 -22.44 5.00
C PRO A 192 -12.64 -21.45 3.87
N HIS A 193 -13.66 -20.90 3.21
CA HIS A 193 -13.51 -19.92 2.11
C HIS A 193 -12.97 -18.57 2.57
N VAL A 194 -13.41 -18.08 3.73
CA VAL A 194 -12.92 -16.83 4.35
C VAL A 194 -11.45 -16.96 4.70
N LYS A 195 -11.10 -18.10 5.32
CA LYS A 195 -9.72 -18.43 5.66
C LYS A 195 -8.84 -18.47 4.40
N ALA A 196 -9.31 -19.11 3.33
CA ALA A 196 -8.57 -19.21 2.08
C ALA A 196 -8.31 -17.82 1.47
N HIS A 197 -9.32 -16.95 1.42
CA HIS A 197 -9.19 -15.59 0.88
C HIS A 197 -8.20 -14.74 1.69
N LEU A 198 -8.35 -14.70 3.02
CA LEU A 198 -7.44 -13.94 3.89
C LEU A 198 -6.00 -14.47 3.85
N SER A 199 -5.84 -15.80 3.80
CA SER A 199 -4.50 -16.42 3.70
C SER A 199 -3.84 -16.13 2.35
N MET A 200 -4.62 -16.09 1.26
CA MET A 200 -4.13 -15.72 -0.07
C MET A 200 -3.68 -14.25 -0.10
N LEU A 201 -4.50 -13.32 0.41
CA LEU A 201 -4.12 -11.90 0.50
C LEU A 201 -2.85 -11.71 1.32
N LEU A 202 -2.76 -12.37 2.48
CA LEU A 202 -1.57 -12.31 3.32
C LEU A 202 -0.34 -12.86 2.59
N ALA A 203 -0.46 -13.98 1.86
CA ALA A 203 0.64 -14.53 1.08
C ALA A 203 1.16 -13.53 0.03
N VAL A 204 0.26 -12.88 -0.71
CA VAL A 204 0.64 -11.85 -1.69
C VAL A 204 1.36 -10.67 -1.02
N ILE A 205 0.88 -10.22 0.14
CA ILE A 205 1.55 -9.18 0.94
C ILE A 205 2.96 -9.63 1.34
N LEU A 206 3.13 -10.86 1.81
CA LEU A 206 4.42 -11.39 2.25
C LEU A 206 5.42 -11.55 1.09
N PHE A 207 4.96 -11.98 -0.09
CA PHE A 207 5.81 -11.99 -1.29
C PHE A 207 6.21 -10.59 -1.72
N LEU A 208 5.28 -9.64 -1.69
CA LEU A 208 5.60 -8.25 -1.96
C LEU A 208 6.60 -7.71 -0.92
N ARG A 209 6.49 -8.12 0.34
CA ARG A 209 7.44 -7.74 1.40
C ARG A 209 8.85 -8.26 1.12
N ALA A 210 8.97 -9.47 0.61
CA ALA A 210 10.25 -10.03 0.16
C ALA A 210 10.91 -9.14 -0.90
N TRP A 211 10.14 -8.70 -1.91
CA TRP A 211 10.63 -7.74 -2.89
C TRP A 211 11.03 -6.40 -2.25
N GLY A 212 10.26 -5.92 -1.27
CA GLY A 212 10.61 -4.74 -0.48
C GLY A 212 11.99 -4.83 0.19
N TYR A 213 12.33 -5.97 0.80
CA TYR A 213 13.66 -6.16 1.37
C TYR A 213 14.76 -6.16 0.30
N LEU A 214 14.49 -6.72 -0.88
CA LEU A 214 15.45 -6.69 -1.98
C LEU A 214 15.71 -5.26 -2.48
N LEU A 215 14.67 -4.42 -2.53
CA LEU A 215 14.79 -2.98 -2.86
C LEU A 215 15.54 -2.21 -1.77
N GLN A 216 15.32 -2.55 -0.50
CA GLN A 216 15.97 -1.91 0.65
C GLN A 216 17.49 -2.13 0.66
N ARG A 217 18.01 -3.17 -0.03
CA ARG A 217 19.46 -3.37 -0.16
C ARG A 217 20.15 -2.22 -0.88
N TYR A 218 19.46 -1.55 -1.81
CA TYR A 218 20.02 -0.41 -2.52
C TYR A 218 20.22 0.81 -1.61
N ASP A 219 19.51 0.90 -0.48
CA ASP A 219 19.68 1.97 0.50
C ASP A 219 21.00 1.89 1.27
N LEU A 220 21.67 0.74 1.22
CA LEU A 220 22.98 0.57 1.84
C LEU A 220 24.03 1.51 1.22
N LEU A 221 23.88 1.84 -0.06
CA LEU A 221 24.75 2.79 -0.76
C LEU A 221 24.60 4.25 -0.28
N TYR A 222 23.53 4.56 0.46
CA TYR A 222 23.23 5.90 0.97
C TYR A 222 23.29 5.96 2.50
N SER A 223 24.00 5.02 3.15
CA SER A 223 24.12 4.92 4.60
C SER A 223 24.94 6.09 5.18
N PRO A 224 24.38 6.89 6.11
CA PRO A 224 25.13 7.95 6.80
C PRO A 224 25.85 7.43 8.06
N THR A 225 25.71 6.14 8.39
CA THR A 225 26.09 5.58 9.70
C THR A 225 27.54 5.10 9.81
N GLY A 226 28.34 5.18 8.75
CA GLY A 226 29.75 4.80 8.75
C GLY A 226 30.71 5.99 8.94
N VAL A 227 32.01 5.69 9.03
CA VAL A 227 33.10 6.69 9.02
C VAL A 227 33.04 7.59 7.78
N ILE A 228 32.56 7.03 6.66
CA ILE A 228 32.33 7.73 5.40
C ILE A 228 30.87 7.57 4.99
N PHE A 229 30.35 8.57 4.27
CA PHE A 229 29.03 8.47 3.67
C PHE A 229 29.03 7.41 2.56
N GLY A 230 28.13 6.43 2.68
CA GLY A 230 28.00 5.32 1.74
C GLY A 230 28.07 3.95 2.41
N ALA A 231 28.09 2.89 1.60
CA ALA A 231 28.08 1.53 2.10
C ALA A 231 29.40 1.18 2.81
N GLY A 232 29.37 1.15 4.15
CA GLY A 232 30.48 0.67 4.97
C GLY A 232 30.62 -0.86 4.95
N TYR A 233 31.74 -1.38 5.44
CA TYR A 233 32.01 -2.83 5.49
C TYR A 233 30.88 -3.63 6.17
N THR A 234 30.40 -3.14 7.32
CA THR A 234 29.31 -3.78 8.06
C THR A 234 27.96 -3.69 7.32
N ASP A 235 27.69 -2.60 6.59
CA ASP A 235 26.48 -2.49 5.77
C ASP A 235 26.49 -3.54 4.65
N ILE A 236 27.63 -3.73 3.97
CA ILE A 236 27.75 -4.65 2.85
C ILE A 236 27.71 -6.12 3.32
N HIS A 237 28.36 -6.47 4.44
CA HIS A 237 28.48 -7.87 4.83
C HIS A 237 27.41 -8.33 5.84
N ALA A 238 27.01 -7.49 6.79
CA ALA A 238 26.00 -7.86 7.79
C ALA A 238 24.60 -7.46 7.33
N ARG A 239 24.38 -6.18 6.99
CA ARG A 239 23.04 -5.65 6.72
C ARG A 239 22.47 -6.15 5.40
N MET A 240 23.30 -6.26 4.37
CA MET A 240 22.88 -6.88 3.10
C MET A 240 22.45 -8.33 3.29
N ALA A 241 23.23 -9.13 4.03
CA ALA A 241 22.90 -10.52 4.33
C ALA A 241 21.59 -10.62 5.13
N ALA A 242 21.41 -9.77 6.15
CA ALA A 242 20.18 -9.73 6.94
C ALA A 242 18.94 -9.42 6.09
N LEU A 243 19.03 -8.48 5.14
CA LEU A 243 17.93 -8.17 4.21
C LEU A 243 17.62 -9.34 3.28
N VAL A 244 18.63 -10.08 2.81
CA VAL A 244 18.40 -11.29 2.00
C VAL A 244 17.74 -12.38 2.82
N ILE A 245 18.19 -12.61 4.05
CA ILE A 245 17.57 -13.59 4.97
C ILE A 245 16.10 -13.21 5.22
N LEU A 246 15.81 -11.94 5.51
CA LEU A 246 14.44 -11.46 5.68
C LEU A 246 13.59 -11.65 4.42
N ALA A 247 14.15 -11.46 3.23
CA ALA A 247 13.44 -11.74 1.98
C ALA A 247 13.08 -13.23 1.86
N VAL A 248 14.02 -14.13 2.16
CA VAL A 248 13.78 -15.59 2.14
C VAL A 248 12.74 -15.99 3.18
N VAL A 249 12.84 -15.46 4.40
CA VAL A 249 11.86 -15.70 5.48
C VAL A 249 10.47 -15.19 5.07
N ALA A 250 10.37 -14.02 4.43
CA ALA A 250 9.11 -13.48 3.92
C ALA A 250 8.50 -14.37 2.81
N VAL A 251 9.32 -14.91 1.91
CA VAL A 251 8.86 -15.90 0.91
C VAL A 251 8.36 -17.17 1.59
N ALA A 252 9.11 -17.73 2.53
CA ALA A 252 8.71 -18.92 3.28
C ALA A 252 7.40 -18.69 4.06
N ALA A 253 7.26 -17.53 4.69
CA ALA A 253 6.04 -17.09 5.37
C ALA A 253 4.84 -16.99 4.40
N GLY A 254 5.06 -16.46 3.19
CA GLY A 254 4.06 -16.43 2.12
C GLY A 254 3.61 -17.83 1.70
N ILE A 255 4.55 -18.74 1.49
CA ILE A 255 4.27 -20.15 1.16
C ILE A 255 3.48 -20.83 2.28
N LEU A 256 3.88 -20.65 3.55
CA LEU A 256 3.15 -21.20 4.69
C LEU A 256 1.71 -20.67 4.77
N SER A 257 1.52 -19.39 4.42
CA SER A 257 0.18 -18.79 4.32
C SER A 257 -0.65 -19.43 3.21
N LEU A 258 -0.05 -19.79 2.06
CA LEU A 258 -0.75 -20.55 1.01
C LEU A 258 -1.08 -21.99 1.43
N VAL A 259 -0.13 -22.69 2.06
CA VAL A 259 -0.35 -24.06 2.57
C VAL A 259 -1.50 -24.10 3.59
N ASN A 260 -1.67 -23.01 4.34
CA ASN A 260 -2.75 -22.87 5.29
C ASN A 260 -4.15 -22.96 4.65
N ILE A 261 -4.31 -22.68 3.35
CA ILE A 261 -5.57 -22.81 2.62
C ILE A 261 -6.14 -24.24 2.76
N TYR A 262 -5.26 -25.26 2.82
CA TYR A 262 -5.65 -26.67 2.89
C TYR A 262 -5.70 -27.26 4.31
N ARG A 263 -5.28 -26.51 5.34
CA ARG A 263 -5.26 -26.99 6.74
C ARG A 263 -6.45 -26.47 7.55
N ARG A 264 -6.69 -27.03 8.74
CA ARG A 264 -7.71 -26.50 9.69
C ARG A 264 -6.99 -25.60 10.72
N GLY A 265 -7.29 -24.29 10.76
CA GLY A 265 -6.77 -23.33 11.77
C GLY A 265 -6.03 -22.08 11.22
N ILE A 266 -5.93 -20.99 11.98
CA ILE A 266 -5.29 -19.71 11.57
C ILE A 266 -3.87 -19.52 12.10
N ILE A 267 -3.32 -20.54 12.75
CA ILE A 267 -2.05 -20.44 13.49
C ILE A 267 -0.88 -20.20 12.54
N LEU A 268 -0.86 -20.86 11.37
CA LEU A 268 0.23 -20.73 10.39
C LEU A 268 0.41 -19.30 9.85
N PRO A 269 -0.61 -18.60 9.33
CA PRO A 269 -0.46 -17.24 8.83
C PRO A 269 -0.16 -16.24 9.96
N ALA A 270 -0.76 -16.42 11.14
CA ALA A 270 -0.49 -15.57 12.30
C ALA A 270 0.97 -15.72 12.77
N ALA A 271 1.46 -16.96 12.90
CA ALA A 271 2.84 -17.25 13.23
C ALA A 271 3.81 -16.71 12.16
N ALA A 272 3.48 -16.86 10.89
CA ALA A 272 4.29 -16.35 9.78
C ALA A 272 4.46 -14.82 9.85
N LEU A 273 3.38 -14.09 10.14
CA LEU A 273 3.42 -12.64 10.34
C LEU A 273 4.25 -12.26 11.58
N VAL A 274 4.00 -12.93 12.71
CA VAL A 274 4.71 -12.67 13.98
C VAL A 274 6.21 -12.93 13.83
N ILE A 275 6.60 -14.05 13.20
CA ILE A 275 8.00 -14.40 12.94
C ILE A 275 8.66 -13.33 12.08
N LEU A 276 8.00 -12.86 11.03
CA LEU A 276 8.56 -11.83 10.16
C LEU A 276 8.73 -10.49 10.88
N VAL A 277 7.74 -10.08 11.68
CA VAL A 277 7.80 -8.85 12.48
C VAL A 277 8.90 -8.95 13.54
N ALA A 278 8.97 -10.07 14.26
CA ALA A 278 10.01 -10.32 15.25
C ALA A 278 11.40 -10.33 14.63
N ALA A 279 11.60 -11.04 13.51
CA ALA A 279 12.87 -11.06 12.78
C ALA A 279 13.28 -9.65 12.31
N SER A 280 12.32 -8.87 11.80
CA SER A 280 12.58 -7.49 11.37
C SER A 280 12.97 -6.58 12.54
N ALA A 281 12.27 -6.70 13.68
CA ALA A 281 12.55 -5.94 14.88
C ALA A 281 13.91 -6.31 15.49
N LEU A 282 14.23 -7.61 15.55
CA LEU A 282 15.52 -8.11 16.05
C LEU A 282 16.68 -7.59 15.21
N ILE A 283 16.58 -7.68 13.88
CA ILE A 283 17.62 -7.17 12.98
C ILE A 283 17.75 -5.65 13.09
N GLY A 284 16.62 -4.94 13.22
CA GLY A 284 16.61 -3.48 13.41
C GLY A 284 17.21 -3.02 14.74
N ALA A 285 17.02 -3.77 15.82
CA ALA A 285 17.54 -3.46 17.15
C ALA A 285 19.00 -3.93 17.35
N ALA A 286 19.39 -5.04 16.73
CA ALA A 286 20.76 -5.57 16.81
C ALA A 286 21.76 -4.63 16.11
N TYR A 287 21.34 -3.91 15.07
CA TYR A 287 22.23 -3.06 14.27
C TYR A 287 22.80 -1.85 15.06
N PRO A 288 21.98 -1.00 15.73
CA PRO A 288 22.51 0.06 16.57
C PRO A 288 23.42 -0.44 17.70
N ALA A 289 23.08 -1.58 18.30
CA ALA A 289 23.82 -2.14 19.43
C ALA A 289 25.23 -2.62 19.05
N VAL A 290 25.39 -3.25 17.87
CA VAL A 290 26.71 -3.66 17.35
C VAL A 290 27.54 -2.45 16.94
N MET A 291 26.91 -1.43 16.34
CA MET A 291 27.62 -0.19 15.98
C MET A 291 28.12 0.59 17.19
N GLN A 292 27.34 0.63 18.27
CA GLN A 292 27.72 1.26 19.54
C GLN A 292 28.86 0.54 20.29
N GLN A 293 29.21 -0.70 19.92
CA GLN A 293 30.33 -1.44 20.54
C GLN A 293 31.63 -1.33 19.75
N ILE A 294 31.55 -0.99 18.46
CA ILE A 294 32.71 -0.87 17.56
C ILE A 294 33.27 0.57 17.56
N TYR A 295 32.49 1.54 18.07
CA TYR A 295 32.90 2.91 18.39
C TYR A 295 33.01 3.09 19.90
#